data_AF-A0A522RJX8-F1
#
_entry.id   AF-A0A522RJX8-F1
#
_cell.length_a   1.000
_cell.length_b   1.000
_cell.length_c   1.000
_cell.angle_alpha   90.00
_cell.angle_beta   90.00
_cell.angle_gamma   90.00
#
_symmetry.space_group_name_H-M   'P 1'
#
loop_
_entity.id
_entity.type
_entity.pdbx_description
1 polymer ?
#
loop_
_entity_poly.entity_id
_entity_poly.type
_entity_poly.pdbx_seq_one_letter_code
_entity_poly.pdbx_strand_id
1 'polypeptide(L)'
;MQGFRTRILALACCAAVAGGIGVNANAASPAGSSAAAKMGAAASNPFFKPSNLPFGTFDFSKVKDSDYVPAMEAGMRQQMAEVDKIANNPAPPTFDNTLVAMEKTGQMLMRVMNVFSLYAGADTNPTLQKISEQEAPKLAAHQDAIYLNAKLFDRIRKVYDQRAKLKLDPESARLLEVEYRAFVLNGAK
;
A
#
# COMPACT_ATOMS: atom_id res chain seq x y z
N MET A 1 -12.44 -28.70 -37.83
CA MET A 1 -12.30 -30.17 -37.82
C MET A 1 -11.50 -30.56 -36.59
N GLN A 2 -12.08 -31.45 -35.77
CA GLN A 2 -11.46 -32.26 -34.70
C GLN A 2 -10.86 -31.50 -33.48
N GLY A 3 -11.18 -31.80 -32.22
CA GLY A 3 -12.03 -32.84 -31.66
C GLY A 3 -11.92 -32.81 -30.13
N PHE A 4 -13.07 -32.64 -29.48
CA PHE A 4 -13.34 -32.90 -28.06
C PHE A 4 -12.96 -34.34 -27.71
N ARG A 5 -12.19 -34.60 -26.64
CA ARG A 5 -12.18 -35.91 -25.96
C ARG A 5 -11.92 -35.81 -24.45
N THR A 6 -13.03 -35.72 -23.73
CA THR A 6 -13.25 -36.19 -22.36
C THR A 6 -12.93 -37.68 -22.22
N ARG A 7 -12.28 -38.11 -21.13
CA ARG A 7 -12.41 -39.48 -20.61
C ARG A 7 -12.39 -39.51 -19.08
N ILE A 8 -13.56 -39.84 -18.52
CA ILE A 8 -13.82 -40.33 -17.17
C ILE A 8 -13.93 -41.86 -17.27
N LEU A 9 -13.37 -42.60 -16.30
CA LEU A 9 -13.81 -43.87 -15.65
C LEU A 9 -12.56 -44.51 -14.99
N ALA A 10 -12.44 -44.61 -13.66
CA ALA A 10 -13.17 -45.41 -12.66
C ALA A 10 -12.63 -46.85 -12.47
N LEU A 11 -12.51 -47.20 -11.18
CA LEU A 11 -12.63 -48.52 -10.55
C LEU A 11 -11.40 -49.47 -10.55
N ALA A 12 -10.86 -49.74 -9.35
CA ALA A 12 -10.72 -51.10 -8.82
C ALA A 12 -10.30 -51.07 -7.34
N CYS A 13 -11.12 -51.73 -6.52
CA CYS A 13 -10.96 -52.00 -5.10
C CYS A 13 -10.12 -53.27 -4.92
N CYS A 14 -9.18 -53.30 -3.98
CA CYS A 14 -8.69 -54.54 -3.37
C CYS A 14 -8.17 -54.25 -1.95
N ALA A 15 -8.81 -54.89 -0.99
CA ALA A 15 -8.42 -54.94 0.42
C ALA A 15 -7.57 -56.20 0.67
N ALA A 16 -6.54 -56.08 1.51
CA ALA A 16 -6.05 -57.18 2.36
C ALA A 16 -5.22 -56.63 3.53
N VAL A 17 -5.45 -57.22 4.68
CA VAL A 17 -5.01 -56.87 6.04
C VAL A 17 -3.65 -57.50 6.38
N ALA A 18 -2.79 -56.81 7.12
CA ALA A 18 -1.82 -57.42 8.05
C ALA A 18 -1.38 -56.40 9.11
N GLY A 19 -1.36 -56.84 10.37
CA GLY A 19 -1.21 -55.99 11.55
C GLY A 19 0.23 -55.58 11.90
N GLY A 20 0.32 -54.70 12.89
CA GLY A 20 1.57 -54.25 13.50
C GLY A 20 1.32 -53.09 14.45
N ILE A 21 1.17 -53.39 15.75
CA ILE A 21 1.14 -52.38 16.82
C ILE A 21 2.55 -51.81 16.94
N GLY A 22 2.71 -50.56 16.51
CA GLY A 22 3.91 -49.77 16.72
C GLY A 22 3.51 -48.45 17.35
N VAL A 23 3.56 -48.38 18.67
CA VAL A 23 3.47 -47.11 19.41
C VAL A 23 4.73 -46.34 19.08
N ASN A 24 4.63 -45.23 18.35
CA ASN A 24 5.73 -44.29 18.22
C ASN A 24 5.26 -42.91 18.64
N ALA A 25 5.57 -42.57 19.89
CA ALA A 25 5.49 -41.22 20.39
C ALA A 25 6.72 -40.47 19.90
N ASN A 26 6.56 -39.46 19.05
CA ASN A 26 7.51 -38.35 19.04
C ASN A 26 6.91 -37.03 18.52
N ALA A 27 6.94 -36.06 19.43
CA ALA A 27 7.00 -34.61 19.24
C ALA A 27 6.04 -33.94 18.24
N ALA A 28 4.97 -33.37 18.79
CA ALA A 28 4.33 -32.19 18.22
C ALA A 28 5.34 -31.02 18.20
N SER A 29 5.78 -30.62 17.01
CA SER A 29 6.46 -29.34 16.81
C SER A 29 5.45 -28.19 16.98
N PRO A 30 5.79 -27.11 17.70
CA PRO A 30 4.86 -26.00 17.89
C PRO A 30 4.78 -25.18 16.60
N ALA A 31 3.61 -25.16 15.98
CA ALA A 31 3.24 -24.26 14.88
C ALA A 31 3.09 -22.78 15.33
N GLY A 32 3.84 -22.35 16.36
CA GLY A 32 3.78 -21.01 16.94
C GLY A 32 4.88 -20.05 16.50
N SER A 33 5.95 -20.53 15.84
CA SER A 33 7.15 -19.72 15.59
C SER A 33 7.07 -18.85 14.32
N SER A 34 6.22 -19.20 13.36
CA SER A 34 6.16 -18.48 12.06
C SER A 34 5.41 -17.13 12.14
N ALA A 35 4.36 -17.04 12.98
CA ALA A 35 3.58 -15.82 13.13
C ALA A 35 4.31 -14.76 13.98
N ALA A 36 5.00 -15.18 15.05
CA ALA A 36 5.78 -14.27 15.89
C ALA A 36 7.04 -13.75 15.18
N ALA A 37 7.70 -14.58 14.36
CA ALA A 37 8.82 -14.14 13.53
C ALA A 37 8.40 -13.17 12.41
N LYS A 38 7.22 -13.36 11.80
CA LYS A 38 6.63 -12.38 10.87
C LYS A 38 6.28 -11.06 11.55
N MET A 39 5.79 -11.10 12.80
CA MET A 39 5.45 -9.90 13.56
C MET A 39 6.70 -9.11 14.02
N GLY A 40 7.78 -9.81 14.40
CA GLY A 40 9.06 -9.20 14.76
C GLY A 40 9.80 -8.55 13.58
N ALA A 41 9.76 -9.18 12.40
CA ALA A 41 10.32 -8.62 11.16
C ALA A 41 9.54 -7.38 10.66
N ALA A 42 8.23 -7.32 10.93
CA ALA A 42 7.43 -6.13 10.61
C ALA A 42 7.82 -4.91 11.46
N ALA A 43 8.17 -5.09 12.74
CA ALA A 43 8.55 -3.98 13.63
C ALA A 43 9.93 -3.36 13.30
N SER A 44 10.78 -4.05 12.53
CA SER A 44 12.14 -3.62 12.18
C SER A 44 12.29 -3.07 10.75
N ASN A 45 11.21 -2.87 10.02
CA ASN A 45 11.28 -2.47 8.61
C ASN A 45 11.90 -1.06 8.46
N PRO A 46 12.91 -0.87 7.59
CA PRO A 46 13.66 0.38 7.49
C PRO A 46 12.83 1.57 7.00
N PHE A 47 11.70 1.33 6.32
CA PHE A 47 10.84 2.39 5.78
C PHE A 47 9.89 3.01 6.83
N PHE A 48 9.74 2.37 8.00
CA PHE A 48 8.72 2.74 8.99
C PHE A 48 9.09 4.03 9.74
N LYS A 49 10.36 4.45 9.66
CA LYS A 49 10.84 5.69 10.27
C LYS A 49 11.55 6.56 9.23
N PRO A 50 11.53 7.89 9.41
CA PRO A 50 12.40 8.77 8.63
C PRO A 50 13.87 8.39 8.80
N SER A 51 14.66 8.62 7.75
CA SER A 51 16.11 8.46 7.84
C SER A 51 16.74 9.60 8.62
N ASN A 52 17.76 9.27 9.42
CA ASN A 52 18.58 10.24 10.16
C ASN A 52 19.88 10.60 9.42
N LEU A 53 20.10 10.07 8.22
CA LEU A 53 21.27 10.41 7.40
C LEU A 53 21.13 11.83 6.80
N PRO A 54 22.25 12.47 6.42
CA PRO A 54 22.23 13.81 5.83
C PRO A 54 21.20 13.94 4.70
N PHE A 55 20.46 15.04 4.69
CA PHE A 55 19.39 15.34 3.72
C PHE A 55 18.23 14.32 3.69
N GLY A 56 18.10 13.47 4.72
CA GLY A 56 17.08 12.41 4.75
C GLY A 56 17.36 11.26 3.77
N THR A 57 18.60 11.13 3.31
CA THR A 57 19.03 10.06 2.40
C THR A 57 18.75 8.67 2.98
N PHE A 58 18.43 7.69 2.14
CA PHE A 58 18.13 6.35 2.62
C PHE A 58 19.38 5.51 2.81
N ASP A 59 19.41 4.69 3.86
CA ASP A 59 20.49 3.72 4.08
C ASP A 59 20.22 2.46 3.26
N PHE A 60 20.70 2.46 2.01
CA PHE A 60 20.52 1.37 1.06
C PHE A 60 21.09 0.03 1.54
N SER A 61 22.09 0.04 2.44
CA SER A 61 22.68 -1.19 2.99
C SER A 61 21.72 -2.00 3.87
N LYS A 62 20.63 -1.37 4.34
CA LYS A 62 19.64 -1.97 5.25
C LYS A 62 18.41 -2.52 4.53
N VAL A 63 18.29 -2.30 3.23
CA VAL A 63 17.08 -2.62 2.46
C VAL A 63 17.19 -4.01 1.87
N LYS A 64 16.14 -4.80 2.04
CA LYS A 64 16.00 -6.10 1.39
C LYS A 64 14.74 -6.12 0.55
N ASP A 65 14.73 -6.92 -0.50
CA ASP A 65 13.55 -7.07 -1.38
C ASP A 65 12.30 -7.49 -0.59
N SER A 66 12.47 -8.25 0.50
CA SER A 66 11.39 -8.67 1.40
C SER A 66 10.73 -7.52 2.18
N ASP A 67 11.35 -6.34 2.24
CA ASP A 67 10.86 -5.20 3.02
C ASP A 67 9.83 -4.36 2.25
N TYR A 68 9.82 -4.44 0.91
CA TYR A 68 8.99 -3.58 0.07
C TYR A 68 7.50 -3.82 0.24
N VAL A 69 7.01 -5.05 0.02
CA VAL A 69 5.57 -5.35 0.08
C VAL A 69 4.98 -5.00 1.46
N PRO A 70 5.57 -5.42 2.60
CA PRO A 70 5.04 -5.04 3.91
C PRO A 70 5.01 -3.51 4.13
N ALA A 71 6.00 -2.78 3.63
CA ALA A 71 6.07 -1.32 3.76
C ALA A 71 5.12 -0.59 2.83
N MET A 72 4.93 -1.03 1.59
CA MET A 72 3.95 -0.48 0.66
C MET A 72 2.53 -0.66 1.21
N GLU A 73 2.17 -1.87 1.63
CA GLU A 73 0.84 -2.14 2.17
C GLU A 73 0.58 -1.40 3.49
N ALA A 74 1.58 -1.31 4.38
CA ALA A 74 1.47 -0.51 5.60
C ALA A 74 1.37 1.00 5.30
N GLY A 75 2.13 1.48 4.32
CA GLY A 75 2.09 2.87 3.87
C GLY A 75 0.72 3.25 3.29
N MET A 76 0.14 2.40 2.44
CA MET A 76 -1.22 2.61 1.91
C MET A 76 -2.26 2.65 3.03
N ARG A 77 -2.22 1.70 3.97
CA ARG A 77 -3.13 1.69 5.14
C ARG A 77 -2.99 2.96 5.99
N GLN A 78 -1.76 3.39 6.25
CA GLN A 78 -1.52 4.60 7.03
C GLN A 78 -2.03 5.85 6.30
N GLN A 79 -1.74 5.98 5.01
CA GLN A 79 -2.19 7.12 4.22
C GLN A 79 -3.72 7.19 4.16
N MET A 80 -4.41 6.06 3.96
CA MET A 80 -5.88 6.04 3.99
C MET A 80 -6.42 6.50 5.34
N ALA A 81 -5.83 6.07 6.45
CA ALA A 81 -6.24 6.54 7.77
C ALA A 81 -5.99 8.04 7.99
N GLU A 82 -4.94 8.61 7.39
CA GLU A 82 -4.67 10.05 7.41
C GLU A 82 -5.69 10.82 6.56
N VAL A 83 -5.97 10.33 5.35
CA VAL A 83 -6.97 10.88 4.43
C VAL A 83 -8.37 10.85 5.05
N ASP A 84 -8.74 9.74 5.70
CA ASP A 84 -10.04 9.60 6.36
C ASP A 84 -10.22 10.60 7.50
N LYS A 85 -9.15 10.93 8.23
CA LYS A 85 -9.19 11.99 9.27
C LYS A 85 -9.47 13.35 8.65
N ILE A 86 -8.89 13.65 7.48
CA ILE A 86 -9.14 14.91 6.77
C ILE A 86 -10.58 14.95 6.26
N ALA A 87 -11.00 13.90 5.54
CA ALA A 87 -12.32 13.79 4.94
C ALA A 87 -13.45 13.88 5.98
N ASN A 88 -13.24 13.33 7.19
CA ASN A 88 -14.22 13.32 8.28
C ASN A 88 -13.97 14.39 9.36
N ASN A 89 -13.09 15.36 9.13
CA ASN A 89 -12.86 16.44 10.10
C ASN A 89 -14.15 17.28 10.28
N PRO A 90 -14.72 17.40 11.49
CA PRO A 90 -15.99 18.10 11.70
C PRO A 90 -15.87 19.63 11.57
N ALA A 91 -14.66 20.19 11.64
CA ALA A 91 -14.45 21.62 11.44
C ALA A 91 -14.73 22.02 9.97
N PRO A 92 -15.24 23.24 9.74
CA PRO A 92 -15.35 23.80 8.38
C PRO A 92 -14.03 23.67 7.61
N PRO A 93 -14.06 23.32 6.32
CA PRO A 93 -12.85 23.10 5.55
C PRO A 93 -12.10 24.43 5.36
N THR A 94 -10.81 24.40 5.66
CA THR A 94 -9.85 25.49 5.44
C THR A 94 -8.71 24.98 4.58
N PHE A 95 -7.90 25.89 4.04
CA PHE A 95 -6.70 25.53 3.29
C PHE A 95 -5.78 24.62 4.14
N ASP A 96 -5.53 24.98 5.40
CA ASP A 96 -4.63 24.22 6.27
C ASP A 96 -5.16 22.84 6.66
N ASN A 97 -6.44 22.76 7.05
CA ASN A 97 -7.02 21.52 7.55
C ASN A 97 -7.43 20.54 6.43
N THR A 98 -7.27 20.95 5.17
CA THR A 98 -7.62 20.14 3.99
C THR A 98 -6.42 19.99 3.06
N LEU A 99 -5.93 21.05 2.43
CA LEU A 99 -4.85 20.98 1.43
C LEU A 99 -3.50 20.71 2.10
N VAL A 100 -3.10 21.53 3.07
CA VAL A 100 -1.81 21.33 3.77
C VAL A 100 -1.80 20.01 4.54
N ALA A 101 -2.95 19.60 5.09
CA ALA A 101 -3.09 18.30 5.71
C ALA A 101 -2.91 17.15 4.70
N MET A 102 -3.49 17.28 3.50
CA MET A 102 -3.40 16.28 2.43
C MET A 102 -1.96 16.10 1.93
N GLU A 103 -1.22 17.20 1.72
CA GLU A 103 0.20 17.19 1.32
C GLU A 103 1.11 16.46 2.33
N LYS A 104 0.68 16.38 3.59
CA LYS A 104 1.43 15.70 4.66
C LYS A 104 1.11 14.21 4.78
N THR A 105 0.12 13.71 4.03
CA THR A 105 -0.25 12.29 4.09
C THR A 105 0.75 11.42 3.33
N GLY A 106 0.78 10.12 3.64
CA GLY A 106 1.47 9.13 2.83
C GLY A 106 2.99 9.17 2.91
N GLN A 107 3.56 9.86 3.89
CA GLN A 107 5.02 10.00 4.06
C GLN A 107 5.75 8.65 4.11
N MET A 108 5.14 7.63 4.75
CA MET A 108 5.71 6.29 4.77
C MET A 108 5.66 5.60 3.39
N LEU A 109 4.53 5.71 2.68
CA LEU A 109 4.38 5.17 1.34
C LEU A 109 5.36 5.84 0.37
N MET A 110 5.50 7.17 0.44
CA MET A 110 6.47 7.93 -0.34
C MET A 110 7.90 7.43 -0.13
N ARG A 111 8.32 7.18 1.13
CA ARG A 111 9.67 6.66 1.42
C ARG A 111 9.95 5.32 0.73
N VAL A 112 9.04 4.35 0.86
CA VAL A 112 9.23 3.04 0.21
C VAL A 112 9.16 3.13 -1.31
N MET A 113 8.23 3.92 -1.85
CA MET A 113 8.05 4.06 -3.31
C MET A 113 9.22 4.78 -3.98
N ASN A 114 9.84 5.76 -3.32
CA ASN A 114 11.02 6.45 -3.84
C ASN A 114 12.21 5.49 -4.00
N VAL A 115 12.45 4.65 -2.99
CA VAL A 115 13.54 3.65 -3.02
C VAL A 115 13.22 2.51 -3.99
N PHE A 116 11.98 2.01 -3.97
CA PHE A 116 11.56 0.96 -4.89
C PHE A 116 11.69 1.40 -6.35
N SER A 117 11.18 2.59 -6.69
CA SER A 117 11.23 3.11 -8.07
C SER A 117 12.67 3.35 -8.53
N LEU A 118 13.56 3.76 -7.63
CA LEU A 118 14.98 3.90 -7.93
C LEU A 118 15.59 2.55 -8.36
N TYR A 119 15.42 1.50 -7.56
CA TYR A 119 15.96 0.17 -7.89
C TYR A 119 15.25 -0.44 -9.11
N ALA A 120 13.94 -0.35 -9.19
CA ALA A 120 13.17 -0.87 -10.32
C ALA A 120 13.58 -0.22 -11.65
N GLY A 121 14.01 1.05 -11.64
CA GLY A 121 14.47 1.76 -12.83
C GLY A 121 15.95 1.61 -13.15
N ALA A 122 16.83 1.47 -12.14
CA ALA A 122 18.28 1.52 -12.34
C ALA A 122 19.00 0.17 -12.15
N ASP A 123 18.51 -0.70 -11.26
CA ASP A 123 19.15 -1.95 -10.87
C ASP A 123 18.09 -2.99 -10.50
N THR A 124 17.25 -3.33 -11.48
CA THR A 124 16.10 -4.20 -11.28
C THR A 124 16.49 -5.68 -11.24
N ASN A 125 15.60 -6.50 -10.69
CA ASN A 125 15.77 -7.95 -10.65
C ASN A 125 14.40 -8.66 -10.75
N PRO A 126 14.34 -9.99 -10.97
CA PRO A 126 13.08 -10.72 -11.10
C PRO A 126 12.14 -10.59 -9.89
N THR A 127 12.69 -10.41 -8.67
CA THR A 127 11.90 -10.19 -7.46
C THR A 127 11.21 -8.83 -7.49
N LEU A 128 11.95 -7.76 -7.82
CA LEU A 128 11.38 -6.41 -7.92
C LEU A 128 10.35 -6.29 -9.04
N GLN A 129 10.58 -6.95 -10.18
CA GLN A 129 9.59 -7.03 -11.26
C GLN A 129 8.29 -7.68 -10.79
N LYS A 130 8.39 -8.82 -10.10
CA LYS A 130 7.23 -9.51 -9.54
C LYS A 130 6.49 -8.66 -8.50
N ILE A 131 7.21 -7.94 -7.64
CA ILE A 131 6.61 -6.99 -6.69
C ILE A 131 5.86 -5.90 -7.47
N SER A 132 6.45 -5.34 -8.52
CA SER A 132 5.80 -4.33 -9.35
C SER A 132 4.50 -4.85 -9.97
N GLU A 133 4.49 -6.05 -10.54
CA GLU A 133 3.28 -6.66 -11.11
C GLU A 133 2.18 -6.88 -10.07
N GLN A 134 2.56 -7.31 -8.86
CA GLN A 134 1.63 -7.63 -7.78
C GLN A 134 1.05 -6.38 -7.11
N GLU A 135 1.86 -5.36 -6.89
CA GLU A 135 1.48 -4.16 -6.13
C GLU A 135 0.91 -3.05 -7.02
N ALA A 136 1.24 -2.99 -8.31
CA ALA A 136 0.71 -1.98 -9.23
C ALA A 136 -0.83 -1.85 -9.21
N PRO A 137 -1.64 -2.92 -9.34
CA PRO A 137 -3.09 -2.78 -9.28
C PRO A 137 -3.60 -2.33 -7.90
N LYS A 138 -2.91 -2.70 -6.81
CA LYS A 138 -3.29 -2.25 -5.46
C LYS A 138 -3.00 -0.76 -5.26
N LEU A 139 -1.85 -0.29 -5.74
CA LEU A 139 -1.46 1.12 -5.71
C LEU A 139 -2.40 1.98 -6.56
N ALA A 140 -2.82 1.48 -7.73
CA ALA A 140 -3.82 2.15 -8.55
C ALA A 140 -5.16 2.27 -7.81
N ALA A 141 -5.66 1.17 -7.24
CA ALA A 141 -6.89 1.18 -6.44
C ALA A 141 -6.80 2.10 -5.21
N HIS A 142 -5.63 2.18 -4.58
CA HIS A 142 -5.37 3.11 -3.47
C HIS A 142 -5.44 4.57 -3.92
N GLN A 143 -4.84 4.90 -5.07
CA GLN A 143 -4.90 6.25 -5.63
C GLN A 143 -6.33 6.64 -6.03
N ASP A 144 -7.07 5.72 -6.66
CA ASP A 144 -8.48 5.91 -7.00
C ASP A 144 -9.33 6.11 -5.75
N ALA A 145 -9.07 5.35 -4.68
CA ALA A 145 -9.79 5.50 -3.42
C ALA A 145 -9.61 6.90 -2.79
N ILE A 146 -8.46 7.55 -3.01
CA ILE A 146 -8.21 8.93 -2.55
C ILE A 146 -8.95 9.93 -3.45
N TYR A 147 -8.73 9.87 -4.78
CA TYR A 147 -9.31 10.86 -5.70
C TYR A 147 -10.83 10.76 -5.83
N LEU A 148 -11.39 9.56 -5.71
CA LEU A 148 -12.84 9.32 -5.77
C LEU A 148 -13.53 9.43 -4.41
N ASN A 149 -12.82 9.85 -3.36
CA ASN A 149 -13.42 10.11 -2.06
C ASN A 149 -14.27 11.38 -2.09
N ALA A 150 -15.59 11.21 -2.22
CA ALA A 150 -16.54 12.31 -2.33
C ALA A 150 -16.50 13.29 -1.14
N LYS A 151 -16.26 12.80 0.10
CA LYS A 151 -16.17 13.67 1.28
C LYS A 151 -14.92 14.53 1.23
N LEU A 152 -13.79 13.95 0.86
CA LEU A 152 -12.53 14.69 0.70
C LEU A 152 -12.67 15.74 -0.40
N PHE A 153 -13.20 15.36 -1.56
CA PHE A 153 -13.37 16.27 -2.68
C PHE A 153 -14.32 17.43 -2.34
N ASP A 154 -15.43 17.18 -1.64
CA ASP A 154 -16.34 18.25 -1.20
C ASP A 154 -15.64 19.28 -0.29
N ARG A 155 -14.72 18.84 0.57
CA ARG A 155 -13.90 19.76 1.37
C ARG A 155 -13.00 20.62 0.49
N ILE A 156 -12.27 20.00 -0.45
CA ILE A 156 -11.37 20.72 -1.37
C ILE A 156 -12.16 21.72 -2.22
N ARG A 157 -13.31 21.29 -2.77
CA ARG A 157 -14.21 22.14 -3.56
C ARG A 157 -14.69 23.35 -2.77
N LYS A 158 -15.10 23.18 -1.50
CA LYS A 158 -15.51 24.30 -0.65
C LYS A 158 -14.40 25.33 -0.45
N VAL A 159 -13.14 24.89 -0.27
CA VAL A 159 -11.99 25.80 -0.19
C VAL A 159 -11.75 26.47 -1.55
N TYR A 160 -11.81 25.71 -2.64
CA TYR A 160 -11.64 26.21 -4.01
C TYR A 160 -12.69 27.26 -4.40
N ASP A 161 -13.96 27.04 -4.08
CA ASP A 161 -15.07 27.97 -4.35
C ASP A 161 -14.89 29.31 -3.64
N GLN A 162 -14.15 29.33 -2.53
CA GLN A 162 -13.87 30.52 -1.74
C GLN A 162 -12.52 31.16 -2.04
N ARG A 163 -11.71 30.59 -2.95
CA ARG A 163 -10.29 30.97 -3.19
C ARG A 163 -10.05 32.47 -3.37
N ALA A 164 -10.95 33.18 -4.07
CA ALA A 164 -10.84 34.62 -4.30
C ALA A 164 -10.91 35.47 -3.00
N LYS A 165 -11.47 34.92 -1.92
CA LYS A 165 -11.63 35.58 -0.62
C LYS A 165 -10.55 35.22 0.39
N LEU A 166 -9.85 34.09 0.19
CA LEU A 166 -8.89 33.53 1.15
C LEU A 166 -7.56 34.31 1.23
N LYS A 167 -7.29 35.23 0.28
CA LYS A 167 -6.05 36.03 0.20
C LYS A 167 -4.78 35.16 0.36
N LEU A 168 -4.77 34.00 -0.29
CA LEU A 168 -3.63 33.08 -0.29
C LEU A 168 -2.43 33.72 -0.98
N ASP A 169 -1.23 33.37 -0.53
CA ASP A 169 -0.01 33.67 -1.27
C ASP A 169 0.01 32.91 -2.62
N PRO A 170 0.87 33.30 -3.57
CA PRO A 170 0.89 32.70 -4.91
C PRO A 170 1.10 31.18 -4.93
N GLU A 171 1.91 30.63 -4.02
CA GLU A 171 2.21 29.20 -3.98
C GLU A 171 1.00 28.42 -3.44
N SER A 172 0.40 28.90 -2.35
CA SER A 172 -0.80 28.29 -1.77
C SER A 172 -2.00 28.35 -2.73
N ALA A 173 -2.18 29.46 -3.45
CA ALA A 173 -3.20 29.58 -4.48
C ALA A 173 -2.97 28.57 -5.61
N ARG A 174 -1.71 28.40 -6.03
CA ARG A 174 -1.37 27.44 -7.08
C ARG A 174 -1.59 25.99 -6.64
N LEU A 175 -1.22 25.64 -5.40
CA LEU A 175 -1.47 24.32 -4.84
C LEU A 175 -2.96 23.98 -4.89
N LEU A 176 -3.81 24.90 -4.41
CA LEU A 176 -5.26 24.72 -4.43
C LEU A 176 -5.82 24.47 -5.85
N GLU A 177 -5.32 25.18 -6.86
CA GLU A 177 -5.72 24.95 -8.25
C GLU A 177 -5.26 23.61 -8.81
N VAL A 178 -4.00 23.23 -8.54
CA VAL A 178 -3.41 21.98 -9.03
C VAL A 178 -4.15 20.80 -8.43
N GLU A 179 -4.35 20.81 -7.11
CA GLU A 179 -5.04 19.73 -6.41
C GLU A 179 -6.50 19.62 -6.83
N TYR A 180 -7.24 20.74 -6.87
CA TYR A 180 -8.62 20.71 -7.35
C TYR A 180 -8.73 20.14 -8.77
N ARG A 181 -7.84 20.57 -9.67
CA ARG A 181 -7.82 20.05 -11.05
C ARG A 181 -7.43 18.58 -11.10
N ALA A 182 -6.49 18.12 -10.27
CA ALA A 182 -6.09 16.72 -10.19
C ALA A 182 -7.28 15.83 -9.82
N PHE A 183 -8.07 16.20 -8.81
CA PHE A 183 -9.29 15.47 -8.45
C PHE A 183 -10.29 15.40 -9.60
N VAL A 184 -10.56 16.52 -10.28
CA VAL A 184 -11.49 16.55 -11.43
C VAL A 184 -11.00 15.68 -12.60
N LEU A 185 -9.71 15.73 -12.92
CA LEU A 185 -9.12 14.92 -13.99
C LEU A 185 -9.14 13.42 -13.67
N ASN A 186 -9.05 13.06 -12.38
CA ASN A 186 -9.20 11.68 -11.91
C ASN A 186 -10.66 11.27 -11.69
N GLY A 187 -11.64 12.10 -12.10
CA GLY A 187 -13.05 11.73 -12.16
C GLY A 187 -13.91 12.15 -10.97
N ALA A 188 -13.37 12.92 -10.03
CA ALA A 188 -14.16 13.52 -8.94
C ALA A 188 -15.15 14.56 -9.48
N LYS A 189 -16.38 14.58 -8.95
CA LYS A 189 -17.44 15.54 -9.29
C LYS A 189 -18.26 15.91 -8.06
#